data_AF-A0A970R8G8-F1
#
_entry.id   AF-A0A970R8G8-F1
#
_cell.length_a   1.000
_cell.length_b   1.000
_cell.length_c   1.000
_cell.angle_alpha   90.00
_cell.angle_beta   90.00
_cell.angle_gamma   90.00
#
_symmetry.space_group_name_H-M   'P 1'
#
loop_
_entity.id
_entity.type
_entity.pdbx_description
1 polymer ?
#
loop_
_entity_poly.entity_id
_entity_poly.type
_entity_poly.pdbx_seq_one_letter_code
_entity_poly.pdbx_strand_id
1 'polypeptide(L)'
;MTLIAAFSFASVACAAGSYTQSSAMPKLEDVAPYPAAQAGQIRHVIWLPEQTHEDLLKVELVPGQVMLTDCNTRGLSATLTAKELTGWGYSYYEVSDVQGPIATLMACPPGTEKQAFVAVQGDNYSLNYNSKLPIVVYTPQDLELRYRVWTGSQTLQSATAQ
;
A
#
# COMPACT_ATOMS: atom_id res chain seq x y z
N MET A 1 37.10 17.84 -52.77
CA MET A 1 37.07 16.54 -52.05
C MET A 1 36.54 16.82 -50.66
N THR A 2 35.23 16.66 -50.52
CA THR A 2 34.40 17.01 -49.36
C THR A 2 34.50 15.96 -48.25
N LEU A 3 34.79 16.38 -47.01
CA LEU A 3 34.73 15.53 -45.81
C LEU A 3 33.45 15.85 -45.05
N ILE A 4 32.50 14.91 -45.05
CA ILE A 4 31.25 14.96 -44.31
C ILE A 4 31.51 14.39 -42.91
N ALA A 5 31.34 15.21 -41.87
CA ALA A 5 31.35 14.76 -40.48
C ALA A 5 29.95 14.25 -40.11
N ALA A 6 29.83 12.94 -39.86
CA ALA A 6 28.58 12.33 -39.40
C ALA A 6 28.50 12.37 -37.88
N PHE A 7 27.64 13.23 -37.33
CA PHE A 7 27.24 13.21 -35.93
C PHE A 7 26.30 12.02 -35.69
N SER A 8 26.76 11.04 -34.91
CA SER A 8 25.92 9.93 -34.46
C SER A 8 25.10 10.37 -33.24
N PHE A 9 23.79 10.52 -33.41
CA PHE A 9 22.84 10.66 -32.31
C PHE A 9 22.56 9.29 -31.70
N ALA A 10 23.02 9.05 -30.47
CA ALA A 10 22.61 7.88 -29.69
C ALA A 10 21.27 8.18 -29.02
N SER A 11 20.19 7.59 -29.55
CA SER A 11 18.87 7.60 -28.91
C SER A 11 18.86 6.63 -27.73
N VAL A 12 18.78 7.16 -26.51
CA VAL A 12 18.49 6.38 -25.30
C VAL A 12 17.01 6.00 -25.32
N ALA A 13 16.72 4.74 -25.61
CA ALA A 13 15.38 4.19 -25.45
C ALA A 13 15.16 3.84 -23.97
N CYS A 14 14.32 4.63 -23.28
CA CYS A 14 13.82 4.26 -21.97
C CYS A 14 12.90 3.03 -22.12
N ALA A 15 13.40 1.85 -21.73
CA ALA A 15 12.56 0.68 -21.58
C ALA A 15 11.64 0.88 -20.36
N ALA A 16 10.39 1.26 -20.61
CA ALA A 16 9.33 1.14 -19.61
C ALA A 16 9.13 -0.36 -19.34
N GLY A 17 9.60 -0.82 -18.18
CA GLY A 17 9.41 -2.20 -17.72
C GLY A 17 7.93 -2.56 -17.75
N SER A 18 7.57 -3.47 -18.65
CA SER A 18 6.24 -4.06 -18.71
C SER A 18 6.16 -5.11 -17.61
N TYR A 19 5.41 -4.83 -16.53
CA TYR A 19 5.10 -5.82 -15.51
C TYR A 19 3.98 -6.73 -16.02
N THR A 20 4.34 -7.80 -16.72
CA THR A 20 3.41 -8.90 -16.98
C THR A 20 3.84 -10.10 -16.15
N GLN A 21 3.24 -10.24 -14.98
CA GLN A 21 3.20 -11.53 -14.27
C GLN A 21 1.73 -11.91 -14.07
N SER A 22 1.24 -12.75 -14.98
CA SER A 22 0.03 -13.55 -14.77
C SER A 22 0.48 -14.94 -14.35
N SER A 23 0.79 -15.09 -13.07
CA SER A 23 0.72 -16.38 -12.39
C SER A 23 -0.58 -16.39 -11.60
N ALA A 24 -1.37 -17.46 -11.72
CA ALA A 24 -2.54 -17.64 -10.86
C ALA A 24 -2.05 -17.63 -9.40
N MET A 25 -2.50 -16.65 -8.62
CA MET A 25 -2.10 -16.54 -7.22
C MET A 25 -2.57 -17.79 -6.46
N PRO A 26 -1.73 -18.38 -5.59
CA PRO A 26 -2.10 -19.56 -4.82
C PRO A 26 -3.32 -19.29 -3.95
N LYS A 27 -4.10 -20.32 -3.63
CA LYS A 27 -5.22 -20.15 -2.72
C LYS A 27 -4.70 -19.98 -1.30
N LEU A 28 -5.36 -19.11 -0.53
CA LEU A 28 -4.95 -18.82 0.85
C LEU A 28 -4.94 -20.08 1.73
N GLU A 29 -5.92 -20.97 1.51
CA GLU A 29 -6.08 -22.24 2.25
C GLU A 29 -4.92 -23.22 2.07
N ASP A 30 -4.18 -23.13 0.96
CA ASP A 30 -3.01 -23.96 0.69
C ASP A 30 -1.77 -23.48 1.46
N VAL A 31 -1.75 -22.21 1.89
CA VAL A 31 -0.62 -21.62 2.64
C VAL A 31 -0.77 -21.85 4.14
N ALA A 32 -1.93 -21.48 4.69
CA ALA A 32 -2.23 -21.66 6.11
C ALA A 32 -3.73 -21.48 6.38
N PRO A 33 -4.26 -22.05 7.49
CA PRO A 33 -5.67 -21.97 7.86
C PRO A 33 -6.01 -20.61 8.48
N TYR A 34 -5.90 -19.53 7.71
CA TYR A 34 -6.34 -18.20 8.16
C TYR A 34 -7.86 -18.21 8.45
N PRO A 35 -8.33 -17.64 9.56
CA PRO A 35 -9.74 -17.61 9.93
C PRO A 35 -10.63 -17.02 8.82
N ALA A 36 -11.87 -17.51 8.67
CA ALA A 36 -12.82 -16.84 7.80
C ALA A 36 -13.17 -15.45 8.36
N ALA A 37 -13.54 -14.51 7.47
CA ALA A 37 -14.04 -13.21 7.91
C ALA A 37 -15.30 -13.40 8.78
N GLN A 38 -15.36 -12.67 9.90
CA GLN A 38 -16.55 -12.67 10.75
C GLN A 38 -17.66 -11.82 10.11
N ALA A 39 -18.87 -11.90 10.66
CA ALA A 39 -19.97 -11.06 10.19
C ALA A 39 -19.62 -9.56 10.30
N GLY A 40 -19.84 -8.81 9.22
CA GLY A 40 -19.49 -7.39 9.14
C GLY A 40 -18.02 -7.10 8.81
N GLN A 41 -17.20 -8.13 8.59
CA GLN A 41 -15.81 -7.99 8.12
C GLN A 41 -15.63 -8.51 6.70
N ILE A 42 -14.59 -7.99 6.04
CA ILE A 42 -14.05 -8.48 4.78
C ILE A 42 -12.61 -8.93 5.02
N ARG A 43 -12.25 -10.12 4.52
CA ARG A 43 -10.88 -10.63 4.50
C ARG A 43 -10.23 -10.33 3.16
N HIS A 44 -9.23 -9.46 3.18
CA HIS A 44 -8.40 -9.11 2.04
C HIS A 44 -7.11 -9.92 2.05
N VAL A 45 -6.60 -10.24 0.87
CA VAL A 45 -5.35 -10.97 0.69
C VAL A 45 -4.50 -10.23 -0.34
N ILE A 46 -3.30 -9.83 0.05
CA ILE A 46 -2.34 -9.18 -0.82
C ILE A 46 -1.19 -10.16 -1.09
N TRP A 47 -1.06 -10.56 -2.34
CA TRP A 47 0.08 -11.34 -2.83
C TRP A 47 1.08 -10.38 -3.47
N LEU A 48 2.27 -10.34 -2.91
CA LEU A 48 3.35 -9.50 -3.43
C LEU A 48 4.13 -10.28 -4.50
N PRO A 49 4.44 -9.67 -5.65
CA PRO A 49 5.32 -10.30 -6.62
C PRO A 49 6.73 -10.44 -6.05
N GLU A 50 7.48 -11.45 -6.48
CA GLU A 50 8.88 -11.59 -6.09
C GLU A 50 9.71 -10.41 -6.63
N GLN A 51 10.57 -9.85 -5.79
CA GLN A 51 11.44 -8.73 -6.15
C GLN A 51 12.90 -9.02 -5.76
N THR A 52 13.83 -8.42 -6.49
CA THR A 52 15.23 -8.35 -6.04
C THR A 52 15.35 -7.29 -4.94
N HIS A 53 16.12 -7.57 -3.88
CA HIS A 53 16.33 -6.67 -2.74
C HIS A 53 15.04 -6.28 -1.98
N GLU A 54 14.24 -7.29 -1.60
CA GLU A 54 13.02 -7.09 -0.80
C GLU A 54 13.28 -6.39 0.55
N ASP A 55 14.51 -6.47 1.06
CA ASP A 55 14.96 -5.79 2.28
C ASP A 55 14.89 -4.26 2.19
N LEU A 56 14.93 -3.71 0.97
CA LEU A 56 14.76 -2.27 0.71
C LEU A 56 13.30 -1.88 0.52
N LEU A 57 12.38 -2.84 0.47
CA LEU A 57 10.97 -2.60 0.19
C LEU A 57 10.13 -2.66 1.47
N LYS A 58 9.09 -1.84 1.51
CA LYS A 58 8.04 -1.88 2.54
C LYS A 58 6.68 -1.83 1.88
N VAL A 59 5.68 -2.39 2.54
CA VAL A 59 4.28 -2.29 2.13
C VAL A 59 3.55 -1.42 3.13
N GLU A 60 2.96 -0.33 2.66
CA GLU A 60 2.06 0.49 3.46
C GLU A 60 0.61 0.08 3.16
N LEU A 61 -0.09 -0.38 4.19
CA LEU A 61 -1.53 -0.60 4.14
C LEU A 61 -2.25 0.75 4.29
N VAL A 62 -3.24 1.00 3.45
CA VAL A 62 -3.98 2.26 3.43
C VAL A 62 -5.47 1.95 3.49
N PRO A 63 -6.03 1.72 4.70
CA PRO A 63 -7.47 1.65 4.88
C PRO A 63 -8.09 3.03 4.65
N GLY A 64 -9.31 3.08 4.13
CA GLY A 64 -10.03 4.33 3.97
C GLY A 64 -11.44 4.14 3.44
N GLN A 65 -12.15 5.25 3.25
CA GLN A 65 -13.52 5.24 2.73
C GLN A 65 -13.63 6.19 1.55
N VAL A 66 -14.39 5.79 0.53
CA VAL A 66 -14.80 6.69 -0.55
C VAL A 66 -16.02 7.46 -0.07
N MET A 67 -15.89 8.79 0.02
CA MET A 67 -16.97 9.66 0.45
C MET A 67 -16.98 10.97 -0.35
N LEU A 68 -18.09 11.69 -0.30
CA LEU A 68 -18.18 13.03 -0.87
C LEU A 68 -17.32 13.98 -0.02
N THR A 69 -16.39 14.66 -0.67
CA THR A 69 -15.44 15.60 -0.04
C THR A 69 -15.49 16.95 -0.72
N ASP A 70 -15.13 17.98 0.03
CA ASP A 70 -14.98 19.35 -0.41
C ASP A 70 -13.49 19.74 -0.52
N CYS A 71 -13.18 21.03 -0.48
CA CYS A 71 -11.82 21.55 -0.49
C CYS A 71 -11.02 21.26 0.79
N ASN A 72 -11.66 20.78 1.86
CA ASN A 72 -11.00 20.54 3.14
C ASN A 72 -10.17 19.25 3.10
N THR A 73 -9.00 19.30 3.73
CA THR A 73 -8.21 18.08 3.98
C THR A 73 -8.92 17.27 5.05
N ARG A 74 -9.10 15.97 4.80
CA ARG A 74 -9.81 15.04 5.67
C ARG A 74 -8.92 13.84 5.98
N GLY A 75 -9.05 13.31 7.18
CA GLY A 75 -8.37 12.09 7.61
C GLY A 75 -9.25 11.27 8.52
N LEU A 76 -9.18 9.95 8.38
CA LEU A 76 -9.75 9.00 9.34
C LEU A 76 -8.68 8.59 10.35
N SER A 77 -9.12 8.05 11.48
CA SER A 77 -8.28 7.32 12.44
C SER A 77 -8.78 5.89 12.52
N ALA A 78 -7.88 4.93 12.74
CA ALA A 78 -8.22 3.54 13.03
C ALA A 78 -7.06 2.88 13.78
N THR A 79 -7.33 1.69 14.32
CA THR A 79 -6.32 0.82 14.93
C THR A 79 -5.99 -0.32 13.97
N LEU A 80 -4.70 -0.54 13.68
CA LEU A 80 -4.23 -1.75 13.03
C LEU A 80 -3.60 -2.67 14.08
N THR A 81 -4.20 -3.83 14.29
CA THR A 81 -3.70 -4.82 15.24
C THR A 81 -3.10 -6.00 14.50
N ALA A 82 -1.83 -6.30 14.75
CA ALA A 82 -1.21 -7.55 14.32
C ALA A 82 -1.66 -8.68 15.25
N LYS A 83 -2.17 -9.77 14.66
CA LYS A 83 -2.52 -11.00 15.36
C LYS A 83 -1.66 -12.15 14.84
N GLU A 84 -1.32 -13.05 15.74
CA GLU A 84 -0.60 -14.28 15.39
C GLU A 84 -1.59 -15.39 14.98
N LEU A 85 -1.24 -16.13 13.94
CA LEU A 85 -1.86 -17.40 13.60
C LEU A 85 -1.20 -18.51 14.42
N THR A 86 -1.86 -18.88 15.53
CA THR A 86 -1.34 -19.85 16.49
C THR A 86 -0.89 -21.14 15.84
N GLY A 87 0.36 -21.54 16.12
CA GLY A 87 0.96 -22.79 15.62
C GLY A 87 1.63 -22.69 14.25
N TRP A 88 1.52 -21.54 13.56
CA TRP A 88 2.12 -21.32 12.24
C TRP A 88 3.25 -20.28 12.25
N GLY A 89 3.28 -19.41 13.27
CA GLY A 89 4.25 -18.31 13.34
C GLY A 89 4.02 -17.22 12.26
N TYR A 90 2.85 -17.23 11.61
CA TYR A 90 2.43 -16.19 10.67
C TYR A 90 1.58 -15.13 11.38
N SER A 91 1.56 -13.93 10.82
CA SER A 91 0.69 -12.86 11.30
C SER A 91 -0.39 -12.53 10.29
N TYR A 92 -1.51 -12.01 10.79
CA TYR A 92 -2.53 -11.32 10.02
C TYR A 92 -2.89 -10.02 10.74
N TYR A 93 -3.58 -9.13 10.04
CA TYR A 93 -3.87 -7.80 10.57
C TYR A 93 -5.37 -7.56 10.63
N GLU A 94 -5.83 -6.88 11.66
CA GLU A 94 -7.22 -6.43 11.78
C GLU A 94 -7.26 -4.92 11.91
N VAL A 95 -8.15 -4.29 11.13
CA VAL A 95 -8.48 -2.88 11.27
C VAL A 95 -9.72 -2.75 12.14
N SER A 96 -9.62 -1.99 13.22
CA SER A 96 -10.72 -1.71 14.16
C SER A 96 -10.78 -0.23 14.51
N ASP A 97 -11.80 0.16 15.29
CA ASP A 97 -11.92 1.49 15.89
C ASP A 97 -11.82 2.65 14.89
N VAL A 98 -12.46 2.49 13.72
CA VAL A 98 -12.48 3.52 12.68
C VAL A 98 -13.26 4.74 13.18
N GLN A 99 -12.63 5.91 13.18
CA GLN A 99 -13.16 7.18 13.67
C GLN A 99 -12.87 8.33 12.69
N GLY A 100 -13.64 9.41 12.81
CA GLY A 100 -13.54 10.60 11.95
C GLY A 100 -14.68 10.67 10.93
N PRO A 101 -14.51 11.41 9.82
CA PRO A 101 -13.29 12.12 9.42
C PRO A 101 -13.06 13.40 10.22
N ILE A 102 -11.80 13.67 10.57
CA ILE A 102 -11.36 14.99 11.03
C ILE A 102 -11.03 15.82 9.78
N ALA A 103 -11.50 17.06 9.73
CA ALA A 103 -11.36 17.93 8.57
C ALA A 103 -10.82 19.32 8.96
N THR A 104 -10.12 19.98 8.03
CA THR A 104 -9.86 21.42 8.13
C THR A 104 -11.17 22.22 8.03
N LEU A 105 -11.14 23.51 8.36
CA LEU A 105 -12.32 24.40 8.41
C LEU A 105 -12.20 25.57 7.41
N MET A 106 -11.74 25.30 6.19
CA MET A 106 -11.69 26.29 5.11
C MET A 106 -13.09 26.52 4.52
N ALA A 107 -13.35 27.75 4.08
CA ALA A 107 -14.54 28.05 3.29
C ALA A 107 -14.37 27.51 1.86
N CYS A 108 -15.20 26.53 1.49
CA CYS A 108 -15.14 25.93 0.16
C CYS A 108 -16.13 26.60 -0.81
N PRO A 109 -15.70 26.92 -2.05
CA PRO A 109 -16.62 27.41 -3.07
C PRO A 109 -17.73 26.39 -3.38
N PRO A 110 -18.96 26.85 -3.68
CA PRO A 110 -20.06 25.96 -4.09
C PRO A 110 -19.69 25.11 -5.32
N GLY A 111 -20.10 23.85 -5.34
CA GLY A 111 -19.87 22.94 -6.48
C GLY A 111 -18.45 22.36 -6.55
N THR A 112 -17.64 22.48 -5.50
CA THR A 112 -16.30 21.87 -5.40
C THR A 112 -16.31 20.44 -4.85
N GLU A 113 -17.49 19.92 -4.55
CA GLU A 113 -17.69 18.59 -4.00
C GLU A 113 -17.33 17.50 -5.01
N LYS A 114 -16.60 16.48 -4.56
CA LYS A 114 -16.18 15.34 -5.37
C LYS A 114 -16.09 14.08 -4.51
N GLN A 115 -16.35 12.92 -5.11
CA GLN A 115 -16.00 11.67 -4.44
C GLN A 115 -14.48 11.55 -4.35
N ALA A 116 -13.98 11.28 -3.14
CA ALA A 116 -12.57 11.03 -2.90
C ALA A 116 -12.39 9.92 -1.86
N PHE A 117 -11.26 9.23 -1.96
CA PHE A 117 -10.82 8.27 -0.97
C PHE A 117 -10.16 9.01 0.20
N VAL A 118 -10.80 8.97 1.37
CA VAL A 118 -10.27 9.53 2.61
C VAL A 118 -9.57 8.42 3.37
N ALA A 119 -8.25 8.50 3.45
CA ALA A 119 -7.42 7.51 4.10
C ALA A 119 -7.43 7.65 5.63
N VAL A 120 -7.23 6.52 6.31
CA VAL A 120 -6.78 6.50 7.70
C VAL A 120 -5.35 7.04 7.78
N GLN A 121 -5.11 7.90 8.75
CA GLN A 121 -3.79 8.48 9.03
C GLN A 121 -3.19 7.84 10.28
N GLY A 122 -1.90 7.50 10.25
CA GLY A 122 -1.15 6.98 11.40
C GLY A 122 0.14 6.27 10.99
N ASP A 123 1.07 6.12 11.92
CA ASP A 123 2.46 5.73 11.62
C ASP A 123 2.72 4.20 11.62
N ASN A 124 1.69 3.37 11.86
CA ASN A 124 1.85 1.93 12.12
C ASN A 124 1.32 1.00 11.00
N TYR A 125 1.12 1.51 9.78
CA TYR A 125 0.60 0.72 8.67
C TYR A 125 1.68 0.18 7.72
N SER A 126 2.96 0.35 8.07
CA SER A 126 4.10 -0.09 7.26
C SER A 126 4.60 -1.47 7.68
N LEU A 127 4.64 -2.39 6.72
CA LEU A 127 5.06 -3.78 6.88
C LEU A 127 6.32 -4.05 6.04
N ASN A 128 7.09 -5.07 6.44
CA ASN A 128 8.18 -5.57 5.61
C ASN A 128 7.62 -6.17 4.31
N TYR A 129 8.30 -5.92 3.19
CA TYR A 129 8.00 -6.64 1.96
C TYR A 129 8.52 -8.08 2.08
N ASN A 130 7.67 -9.04 1.76
CA ASN A 130 8.03 -10.46 1.70
C ASN A 130 7.10 -11.15 0.71
N SER A 131 7.61 -11.49 -0.48
CA SER A 131 6.80 -12.13 -1.53
C SER A 131 6.44 -13.59 -1.22
N LYS A 132 7.12 -14.21 -0.26
CA LYS A 132 6.92 -15.64 0.08
C LYS A 132 5.67 -15.90 0.90
N LEU A 133 5.09 -14.86 1.51
CA LEU A 133 3.90 -14.97 2.35
C LEU A 133 2.86 -13.92 1.95
N PRO A 134 1.56 -14.27 1.91
CA PRO A 134 0.52 -13.28 1.70
C PRO A 134 0.39 -12.36 2.91
N ILE A 135 0.03 -11.10 2.66
CA ILE A 135 -0.46 -10.21 3.72
C ILE A 135 -1.97 -10.38 3.80
N VAL A 136 -2.46 -10.84 4.96
CA VAL A 136 -3.89 -11.04 5.22
C VAL A 136 -4.40 -9.94 6.14
N VAL A 137 -5.43 -9.22 5.71
CA VAL A 137 -5.98 -8.08 6.45
C VAL A 137 -7.50 -8.20 6.54
N TYR A 138 -8.06 -8.03 7.73
CA TYR A 138 -9.50 -7.95 7.95
C TYR A 138 -9.90 -6.51 8.17
N THR A 139 -10.89 -6.05 7.43
CA THR A 139 -11.46 -4.71 7.59
C THR A 139 -12.97 -4.79 7.86
N PRO A 140 -13.57 -3.76 8.47
CA PRO A 140 -15.01 -3.55 8.42
C PRO A 140 -15.51 -3.49 6.97
N GLN A 141 -16.76 -3.89 6.74
CA GLN A 141 -17.35 -3.99 5.39
C GLN A 141 -17.47 -2.66 4.64
N ASP A 142 -17.58 -1.55 5.37
CA ASP A 142 -17.66 -0.19 4.85
C ASP A 142 -16.29 0.46 4.59
N LEU A 143 -15.20 -0.28 4.83
CA LEU A 143 -13.84 0.20 4.65
C LEU A 143 -13.20 -0.43 3.41
N GLU A 144 -12.64 0.41 2.54
CA GLU A 144 -11.82 0.00 1.41
C GLU A 144 -10.35 -0.11 1.87
N LEU A 145 -9.71 -1.23 1.53
CA LEU A 145 -8.28 -1.42 1.76
C LEU A 145 -7.51 -1.19 0.47
N ARG A 146 -6.63 -0.18 0.48
CA ARG A 146 -5.60 0.01 -0.55
C ARG A 146 -4.24 -0.30 0.04
N TYR A 147 -3.23 -0.42 -0.81
CA TYR A 147 -1.84 -0.51 -0.37
C TYR A 147 -0.92 0.15 -1.38
N ARG A 148 0.29 0.51 -0.93
CA ARG A 148 1.38 0.92 -1.81
C ARG A 148 2.70 0.32 -1.35
N VAL A 149 3.65 0.26 -2.27
CA VAL A 149 5.00 -0.23 -1.98
C VAL A 149 5.94 0.97 -1.91
N TRP A 150 6.73 1.02 -0.84
CA TRP A 150 7.81 1.98 -0.66
C TRP A 150 9.15 1.33 -0.98
N THR A 151 10.07 2.12 -1.52
CA THR A 151 11.44 1.69 -1.82
C THR A 151 12.42 2.60 -1.10
N GLY A 152 13.28 2.01 -0.28
CA GLY A 152 14.36 2.69 0.40
C GLY A 152 15.57 2.93 -0.50
N SER A 153 16.37 3.93 -0.15
CA SER A 153 17.69 4.14 -0.73
C SER A 153 18.62 2.98 -0.38
N GLN A 154 19.44 2.55 -1.34
CA GLN A 154 20.49 1.55 -1.09
C GLN A 154 21.59 2.09 -0.18
N THR A 155 21.92 3.38 -0.31
CA THR A 155 23.01 3.99 0.44
C THR A 155 22.50 4.51 1.77
N LEU A 156 23.05 3.98 2.86
CA LEU A 156 22.89 4.52 4.20
C LEU A 156 23.75 5.78 4.37
N GLN A 157 23.20 6.79 5.03
CA GLN A 157 23.91 8.02 5.38
C GLN A 157 24.22 8.01 6.87
N SER A 158 25.42 8.43 7.24
CA SER A 158 25.78 8.64 8.65
C SER A 158 25.23 9.97 9.14
N ALA A 159 24.64 10.00 10.34
CA ALA A 159 24.25 11.23 11.01
C ALA A 159 25.46 11.93 11.64
N THR A 160 25.38 13.25 11.79
CA THR A 160 26.39 14.04 12.54
C THR A 160 26.12 13.95 14.03
N ALA A 161 27.11 13.53 14.83
CA ALA A 161 27.04 13.58 16.29
C ALA A 161 27.20 15.04 16.79
N GLN A 162 26.43 15.42 17.81
CA GLN A 162 26.52 16.72 18.50
C GLN A 162 26.94 16.52 19.95
#